data_AF-A0A643FIL0-F1
#
_entry.id   AF-A0A643FIL0-F1
#
_cell.length_a   1.000
_cell.length_b   1.000
_cell.length_c   1.000
_cell.angle_alpha   90.00
_cell.angle_beta   90.00
_cell.angle_gamma   90.00
#
_symmetry.space_group_name_H-M   'P 1'
#
loop_
_entity.id
_entity.type
_entity.pdbx_description
1 polymer ?
#
loop_
_entity_poly.entity_id
_entity_poly.type
_entity_poly.pdbx_seq_one_letter_code
_entity_poly.pdbx_strand_id
1 'polypeptide(L)'
;MPRVSLSWSSQLCCPRSAGSARVLGRALRVVGVGRVPPRPTGVGGVSSGGSGRAGAGPARASHRAPAAARVPPVWRQRGSGNNIGRAKGCGCYRRCRAGPPGDCHLCVPLCHALAFLPATPLQRAARPAASPCALPGPEVAVSDWTDAGARALLRELYDEAVRVARPEAMLAAHLPAPPEGGRTLVLGAGKAGGAMVAALEAAWPADAPLSGLVVTRYGHMPPGWAERPHRVELVEAAHPVPDAAGQRAAERMLALTRGLTERDLVICLISGGGSALLSLPMPGLTLADKQAVNRALLASGAPIGAMNTVRKHLSAIKGGRLAAACAPARVLSLLISDVPGDEPSVIASGPTVPDPGTCAEALALLERHGIALPAVALEALRSGAWETPKPGDVCFARAEARVIAAPRQSLEAAAALARQRGLAVHVLSDEIEGESSEVGRVHAALARACRRHGQPFASPCLILSGGETTVTLPPPGRGQAPGRGGRATEFLLGAALALQGEPGIWALAGDTDGIDGVEDNAGAWVTPDTLARAAAAGVSAAEHLQRHDAYGFFGALGDLLVTGPTMTNVNDFRALLVV
;
A
#
# COMPACT_ATOMS: atom_id res chain seq x y z
N MET A 1 -26.57 -10.46 -75.14
CA MET A 1 -27.87 -10.10 -74.52
C MET A 1 -27.67 -10.03 -73.01
N PRO A 2 -28.32 -9.09 -72.31
CA PRO A 2 -27.64 -7.96 -71.67
C PRO A 2 -27.92 -7.95 -70.12
N ARG A 3 -27.50 -7.04 -69.22
CA ARG A 3 -26.77 -5.75 -69.20
C ARG A 3 -26.61 -5.31 -67.72
N VAL A 4 -25.68 -4.36 -67.52
CA VAL A 4 -25.76 -3.17 -66.63
C VAL A 4 -25.27 -3.25 -65.17
N SER A 5 -24.23 -2.43 -64.98
CA SER A 5 -23.62 -1.78 -63.82
C SER A 5 -24.50 -0.77 -63.08
N LEU A 6 -24.19 -0.44 -61.82
CA LEU A 6 -23.76 0.90 -61.35
C LEU A 6 -23.86 1.04 -59.83
N SER A 7 -22.79 1.58 -59.24
CA SER A 7 -22.75 2.33 -57.98
C SER A 7 -23.66 3.56 -58.03
N TRP A 8 -24.23 4.04 -56.92
CA TRP A 8 -24.42 5.50 -56.70
C TRP A 8 -24.57 5.83 -55.20
N SER A 9 -23.84 6.86 -54.81
CA SER A 9 -23.99 7.76 -53.66
C SER A 9 -25.20 8.70 -53.80
N SER A 10 -25.71 9.25 -52.70
CA SER A 10 -26.51 10.50 -52.66
C SER A 10 -26.49 11.06 -51.24
N GLN A 11 -25.86 12.20 -50.97
CA GLN A 11 -26.28 13.61 -51.21
C GLN A 11 -27.42 14.12 -50.30
N LEU A 12 -27.05 15.14 -49.51
CA LEU A 12 -27.74 16.41 -49.25
C LEU A 12 -29.14 16.39 -48.61
N CYS A 13 -29.24 17.02 -47.42
CA CYS A 13 -30.03 18.25 -47.25
C CYS A 13 -29.88 18.85 -45.84
N CYS A 14 -29.50 20.12 -45.78
CA CYS A 14 -29.73 21.00 -44.63
C CYS A 14 -31.12 21.63 -44.76
N PRO A 15 -31.75 22.07 -43.65
CA PRO A 15 -32.26 23.44 -43.68
C PRO A 15 -31.94 24.24 -42.41
N ARG A 16 -31.78 25.54 -42.63
CA ARG A 16 -31.81 26.62 -41.63
C ARG A 16 -33.24 26.82 -41.12
N SER A 17 -33.39 27.22 -39.85
CA SER A 17 -34.38 28.25 -39.48
C SER A 17 -33.96 28.98 -38.20
N ALA A 18 -34.06 30.30 -38.27
CA ALA A 18 -33.94 31.23 -37.16
C ALA A 18 -35.31 31.41 -36.49
N GLY A 19 -35.33 31.70 -35.19
CA GLY A 19 -36.54 32.04 -34.45
C GLY A 19 -36.22 32.70 -33.11
N SER A 20 -36.36 34.03 -33.08
CA SER A 20 -36.23 34.90 -31.90
C SER A 20 -37.51 34.86 -31.05
N ALA A 21 -37.40 35.02 -29.71
CA ALA A 21 -38.03 36.12 -28.94
C ALA A 21 -38.33 35.78 -27.45
N ARG A 22 -37.92 36.73 -26.58
CA ARG A 22 -38.65 37.33 -25.43
C ARG A 22 -39.15 36.42 -24.28
N VAL A 23 -38.62 36.52 -23.06
CA VAL A 23 -38.82 37.54 -21.98
C VAL A 23 -40.02 37.23 -21.05
N LEU A 24 -39.76 37.37 -19.73
CA LEU A 24 -40.65 37.36 -18.54
C LEU A 24 -41.08 35.96 -18.03
N GLY A 25 -41.02 35.60 -16.74
CA GLY A 25 -40.64 36.32 -15.52
C GLY A 25 -41.29 35.66 -14.29
N ARG A 26 -40.73 35.96 -13.10
CA ARG A 26 -41.23 35.72 -11.72
C ARG A 26 -41.01 34.32 -11.12
N ALA A 27 -40.76 34.17 -9.83
CA ALA A 27 -40.23 35.02 -8.75
C ALA A 27 -40.10 34.11 -7.51
N LEU A 28 -39.11 34.32 -6.62
CA LEU A 28 -39.33 34.37 -5.17
C LEU A 28 -38.03 34.74 -4.42
N ARG A 29 -38.24 35.59 -3.42
CA ARG A 29 -37.27 36.34 -2.60
C ARG A 29 -36.60 35.45 -1.56
N VAL A 30 -35.36 35.78 -1.19
CA VAL A 30 -34.91 35.72 0.21
C VAL A 30 -34.17 37.02 0.55
N VAL A 31 -34.47 37.50 1.75
CA VAL A 31 -34.21 38.81 2.35
C VAL A 31 -32.73 39.01 2.71
N GLY A 32 -32.22 40.23 2.52
CA GLY A 32 -30.89 40.66 2.95
C GLY A 32 -30.87 41.33 4.32
N VAL A 33 -29.72 41.22 4.98
CA VAL A 33 -29.19 42.09 6.05
C VAL A 33 -27.67 42.03 5.84
N GLY A 34 -26.84 43.06 5.72
CA GLY A 34 -26.88 44.49 5.99
C GLY A 34 -25.46 44.85 6.42
N ARG A 35 -24.63 45.42 5.53
CA ARG A 35 -23.25 45.87 5.81
C ARG A 35 -23.27 47.30 6.38
N VAL A 36 -22.42 47.58 7.37
CA VAL A 36 -22.01 48.92 7.80
C VAL A 36 -20.47 48.93 8.02
N PRO A 37 -19.72 49.98 7.61
CA PRO A 37 -18.25 50.01 7.52
C PRO A 37 -17.55 50.57 8.78
N PRO A 38 -16.20 50.53 8.87
CA PRO A 38 -15.47 50.97 10.07
C PRO A 38 -15.03 52.45 9.98
N ARG A 39 -14.85 53.07 11.16
CA ARG A 39 -14.12 54.35 11.36
C ARG A 39 -13.33 54.32 12.68
N PRO A 40 -12.34 55.23 12.86
CA PRO A 40 -11.02 54.89 13.42
C PRO A 40 -10.69 55.59 14.74
N THR A 41 -9.66 55.11 15.44
CA THR A 41 -8.77 55.83 16.39
C THR A 41 -7.50 54.96 16.52
N GLY A 42 -6.27 55.41 16.76
CA GLY A 42 -5.71 56.69 17.15
C GLY A 42 -4.23 56.44 17.52
N VAL A 43 -3.42 57.49 17.38
CA VAL A 43 -1.96 57.58 17.35
C VAL A 43 -1.25 57.33 18.71
N GLY A 44 0.01 56.89 18.65
CA GLY A 44 1.06 57.12 19.65
C GLY A 44 1.90 55.85 19.90
N GLY A 45 3.23 55.79 19.83
CA GLY A 45 4.27 56.81 19.72
C GLY A 45 5.53 56.27 20.42
N VAL A 46 6.61 56.08 19.64
CA VAL A 46 8.01 56.41 19.96
C VAL A 46 8.81 55.60 21.00
N SER A 47 10.06 55.28 20.58
CA SER A 47 11.34 55.12 21.31
C SER A 47 11.65 53.76 21.97
N SER A 48 12.68 53.07 21.45
CA SER A 48 14.08 53.00 21.96
C SER A 48 14.19 52.01 23.12
N GLY A 49 15.11 51.06 23.21
CA GLY A 49 16.46 50.89 22.67
C GLY A 49 17.23 50.11 23.74
N GLY A 50 18.31 49.43 23.37
CA GLY A 50 19.40 49.10 24.30
C GLY A 50 19.32 47.77 25.07
N SER A 51 20.09 46.80 24.57
CA SER A 51 21.21 46.12 25.27
C SER A 51 21.11 45.79 26.76
N GLY A 52 21.40 44.53 27.12
CA GLY A 52 21.83 44.18 28.48
C GLY A 52 22.12 42.70 28.69
N ARG A 53 23.40 42.34 28.69
CA ARG A 53 23.95 41.02 29.01
C ARG A 53 23.93 40.71 30.53
N ALA A 54 23.96 39.41 30.81
CA ALA A 54 24.67 38.70 31.88
C ALA A 54 24.12 38.74 33.33
N GLY A 55 24.21 37.58 33.98
CA GLY A 55 24.15 37.47 35.44
C GLY A 55 23.72 36.09 35.94
N ALA A 56 24.69 35.21 36.21
CA ALA A 56 24.53 33.93 36.89
C ALA A 56 24.27 34.11 38.40
N GLY A 57 23.60 33.14 39.04
CA GLY A 57 23.65 32.99 40.50
C GLY A 57 22.44 32.27 41.12
N PRO A 58 22.63 31.19 41.92
CA PRO A 58 21.56 30.30 42.38
C PRO A 58 20.99 30.72 43.76
N ALA A 59 19.74 30.36 44.05
CA ALA A 59 19.22 30.40 45.41
C ALA A 59 18.22 29.28 45.69
N ARG A 60 18.47 28.58 46.81
CA ARG A 60 17.71 27.46 47.36
C ARG A 60 16.40 27.92 48.02
N ALA A 61 15.40 27.05 47.91
CA ALA A 61 14.33 26.67 48.83
C ALA A 61 13.90 27.64 49.96
N SER A 62 12.60 27.96 49.99
CA SER A 62 11.79 27.91 51.22
C SER A 62 10.30 27.83 50.92
N HIS A 63 9.62 26.96 51.67
CA HIS A 63 8.19 26.66 51.66
C HIS A 63 7.26 27.88 51.81
N ARG A 64 6.13 27.85 51.08
CA ARG A 64 4.79 28.27 51.54
C ARG A 64 3.71 27.80 50.56
N ALA A 65 2.79 26.94 51.01
CA ALA A 65 1.45 26.77 50.43
C ALA A 65 0.54 27.94 50.90
N PRO A 66 -0.73 28.11 50.46
CA PRO A 66 -1.58 27.28 49.58
C PRO A 66 -2.38 28.07 48.52
N ALA A 67 -3.01 27.38 47.55
CA ALA A 67 -4.36 27.72 47.03
C ALA A 67 -4.82 26.68 46.00
N ALA A 68 -6.09 26.28 46.14
CA ALA A 68 -6.77 25.22 45.40
C ALA A 68 -6.96 25.53 43.91
N ALA A 69 -6.74 24.53 43.05
CA ALA A 69 -7.20 24.52 41.66
C ALA A 69 -7.94 23.21 41.36
N ARG A 70 -9.04 23.36 40.63
CA ARG A 70 -10.12 22.41 40.37
C ARG A 70 -9.69 21.21 39.51
N VAL A 71 -10.18 20.02 39.86
CA VAL A 71 -10.11 18.77 39.08
C VAL A 71 -11.44 18.54 38.35
N PRO A 72 -11.48 18.18 37.05
CA PRO A 72 -12.71 17.74 36.38
C PRO A 72 -12.98 16.23 36.59
N PRO A 73 -14.25 15.77 36.47
CA PRO A 73 -14.73 14.58 37.16
C PRO A 73 -14.38 13.25 36.49
N VAL A 74 -13.98 12.29 37.34
CA VAL A 74 -13.90 10.85 37.08
C VAL A 74 -15.26 10.22 37.40
N TRP A 75 -15.82 9.45 36.47
CA TRP A 75 -17.01 8.64 36.71
C TRP A 75 -16.65 7.42 37.58
N ARG A 76 -17.26 7.36 38.78
CA ARG A 76 -17.29 6.18 39.65
C ARG A 76 -18.39 5.22 39.18
N GLN A 77 -18.08 3.93 39.10
CA GLN A 77 -19.05 2.88 39.38
C GLN A 77 -18.67 2.18 40.69
N ARG A 78 -19.64 2.13 41.60
CA ARG A 78 -19.57 1.39 42.87
C ARG A 78 -19.91 -0.07 42.61
N GLY A 79 -19.21 -0.97 43.31
CA GLY A 79 -19.57 -2.38 43.40
C GLY A 79 -20.53 -2.69 44.56
N SER A 80 -21.13 -3.88 44.45
CA SER A 80 -21.63 -4.79 45.50
C SER A 80 -21.82 -6.13 44.78
N GLY A 81 -21.34 -7.30 45.20
CA GLY A 81 -21.35 -7.92 46.53
C GLY A 81 -22.00 -9.31 46.35
N ASN A 82 -21.32 -10.36 46.82
CA ASN A 82 -21.65 -11.80 46.75
C ASN A 82 -23.13 -12.20 46.91
N ASN A 83 -23.55 -13.28 46.23
CA ASN A 83 -24.06 -14.48 46.93
C ASN A 83 -24.22 -15.75 46.07
N ILE A 84 -24.09 -16.87 46.80
CA ILE A 84 -24.08 -18.30 46.44
C ILE A 84 -25.50 -18.82 46.13
N GLY A 85 -25.64 -19.80 45.22
CA GLY A 85 -26.88 -20.60 45.11
C GLY A 85 -26.85 -21.70 44.03
N ARG A 86 -26.92 -22.97 44.47
CA ARG A 86 -26.98 -24.21 43.66
C ARG A 86 -28.33 -24.43 42.97
N ALA A 87 -28.35 -25.15 41.83
CA ALA A 87 -29.24 -26.28 41.47
C ALA A 87 -28.89 -26.78 40.04
N LYS A 88 -28.43 -28.04 39.83
CA LYS A 88 -29.24 -29.24 39.44
C LYS A 88 -30.29 -28.91 38.38
N GLY A 89 -30.26 -29.41 37.14
CA GLY A 89 -30.20 -30.82 36.71
C GLY A 89 -31.55 -31.21 36.07
N CYS A 90 -31.53 -32.11 35.08
CA CYS A 90 -32.64 -32.64 34.25
C CYS A 90 -33.07 -31.76 33.05
N GLY A 91 -33.33 -32.29 31.86
CA GLY A 91 -33.42 -33.66 31.38
C GLY A 91 -34.09 -33.65 29.99
N CYS A 92 -33.59 -34.49 29.08
CA CYS A 92 -34.11 -34.71 27.73
C CYS A 92 -35.55 -35.27 27.73
N TYR A 93 -36.39 -34.94 26.72
CA TYR A 93 -37.00 -35.89 25.75
C TYR A 93 -38.15 -35.30 24.88
N ARG A 94 -38.10 -35.66 23.57
CA ARG A 94 -39.17 -35.94 22.54
C ARG A 94 -40.22 -34.87 22.19
N ARG A 95 -40.42 -34.47 20.92
CA ARG A 95 -40.89 -35.11 19.63
C ARG A 95 -42.42 -35.19 19.43
N CYS A 96 -42.88 -34.43 18.39
CA CYS A 96 -44.00 -34.65 17.43
C CYS A 96 -45.45 -34.63 17.97
N ARG A 97 -46.49 -34.04 17.33
CA ARG A 97 -46.89 -33.96 15.90
C ARG A 97 -47.86 -32.77 15.61
N ALA A 98 -47.92 -32.37 14.32
CA ALA A 98 -48.97 -31.75 13.46
C ALA A 98 -50.29 -31.21 14.06
N GLY A 99 -50.93 -30.13 13.57
CA GLY A 99 -50.84 -29.44 12.27
C GLY A 99 -51.54 -28.04 12.21
N PRO A 100 -51.73 -27.45 10.99
CA PRO A 100 -52.22 -26.07 10.71
C PRO A 100 -53.70 -26.07 10.25
N PRO A 101 -54.34 -24.99 9.68
CA PRO A 101 -53.97 -23.57 9.42
C PRO A 101 -54.94 -22.59 10.15
N GLY A 102 -54.85 -21.26 10.23
CA GLY A 102 -54.27 -20.18 9.43
C GLY A 102 -55.41 -19.20 9.09
N ASP A 103 -55.36 -17.95 9.57
CA ASP A 103 -56.25 -16.86 9.14
C ASP A 103 -55.53 -15.50 9.16
N CYS A 104 -55.65 -14.79 8.03
CA CYS A 104 -55.66 -13.33 7.80
C CYS A 104 -54.91 -12.93 6.51
N HIS A 105 -55.70 -12.59 5.50
CA HIS A 105 -55.31 -12.06 4.19
C HIS A 105 -55.09 -10.54 4.20
N LEU A 106 -54.19 -10.02 3.35
CA LEU A 106 -54.46 -8.84 2.51
C LEU A 106 -53.50 -8.73 1.29
N CYS A 107 -54.12 -8.64 0.11
CA CYS A 107 -53.73 -8.02 -1.19
C CYS A 107 -52.66 -8.62 -2.15
N VAL A 108 -53.20 -9.12 -3.28
CA VAL A 108 -52.64 -9.35 -4.64
C VAL A 108 -52.64 -8.01 -5.45
N PRO A 109 -52.07 -7.84 -6.68
CA PRO A 109 -52.34 -8.60 -7.94
C PRO A 109 -51.06 -8.86 -8.80
N LEU A 110 -50.95 -9.60 -9.91
CA LEU A 110 -51.79 -10.43 -10.76
C LEU A 110 -50.79 -11.27 -11.61
N CYS A 111 -50.94 -12.59 -11.67
CA CYS A 111 -50.35 -13.44 -12.73
C CYS A 111 -51.51 -13.96 -13.57
N HIS A 112 -51.38 -13.90 -14.90
CA HIS A 112 -52.25 -14.64 -15.80
C HIS A 112 -51.44 -15.65 -16.63
N ALA A 113 -51.97 -16.88 -16.61
CA ALA A 113 -51.92 -17.93 -17.62
C ALA A 113 -50.62 -18.74 -17.80
N LEU A 114 -50.62 -19.94 -17.20
CA LEU A 114 -49.99 -21.11 -17.79
C LEU A 114 -51.06 -22.19 -18.00
N ALA A 115 -51.30 -22.52 -19.27
CA ALA A 115 -52.01 -23.72 -19.68
C ALA A 115 -50.98 -24.80 -20.07
N PHE A 116 -51.30 -26.02 -19.64
CA PHE A 116 -50.73 -27.32 -19.97
C PHE A 116 -50.04 -27.47 -21.33
N LEU A 117 -48.89 -28.17 -21.36
CA LEU A 117 -48.49 -29.18 -22.37
C LEU A 117 -47.32 -30.06 -21.83
N PRO A 118 -47.11 -31.30 -22.32
CA PRO A 118 -46.42 -32.39 -21.62
C PRO A 118 -44.91 -32.48 -21.85
N ALA A 119 -44.24 -33.22 -20.97
CA ALA A 119 -42.81 -33.44 -20.89
C ALA A 119 -42.23 -34.27 -22.07
N THR A 120 -41.12 -33.80 -22.63
CA THR A 120 -40.17 -34.57 -23.45
C THR A 120 -38.84 -34.72 -22.69
N PRO A 121 -38.17 -35.89 -22.75
CA PRO A 121 -36.97 -36.14 -21.95
C PRO A 121 -35.74 -35.50 -22.62
N LEU A 122 -35.09 -34.56 -21.93
CA LEU A 122 -33.78 -34.04 -22.30
C LEU A 122 -32.71 -35.10 -22.01
N GLN A 123 -32.01 -35.51 -23.08
CA GLN A 123 -30.81 -36.34 -23.04
C GLN A 123 -29.77 -35.73 -22.08
N ARG A 124 -29.32 -36.51 -21.10
CA ARG A 124 -28.14 -36.20 -20.29
C ARG A 124 -26.90 -36.20 -21.19
N ALA A 125 -26.36 -35.02 -21.47
CA ALA A 125 -25.00 -34.89 -21.97
C ALA A 125 -24.02 -35.45 -20.94
N ALA A 126 -23.16 -36.37 -21.38
CA ALA A 126 -22.13 -36.99 -20.57
C ALA A 126 -21.16 -35.91 -20.06
N ARG A 127 -20.89 -35.92 -18.73
CA ARG A 127 -19.81 -35.13 -18.13
C ARG A 127 -18.46 -35.65 -18.67
N PRO A 128 -17.51 -34.78 -19.06
CA PRO A 128 -16.16 -35.23 -19.37
C PRO A 128 -15.53 -35.82 -18.11
N ALA A 129 -14.83 -36.95 -18.28
CA ALA A 129 -14.18 -37.70 -17.22
C ALA A 129 -13.24 -36.80 -16.41
N ALA A 130 -13.35 -36.87 -15.09
CA ALA A 130 -12.41 -36.25 -14.16
C ALA A 130 -11.01 -36.80 -14.45
N SER A 131 -10.03 -35.91 -14.58
CA SER A 131 -8.61 -36.28 -14.58
C SER A 131 -8.27 -37.01 -13.28
N PRO A 132 -7.42 -38.05 -13.31
CA PRO A 132 -7.10 -38.80 -12.10
C PRO A 132 -6.43 -37.88 -11.09
N CYS A 133 -7.01 -37.79 -9.89
CA CYS A 133 -6.37 -37.17 -8.74
C CYS A 133 -4.96 -37.74 -8.60
N ALA A 134 -3.97 -36.85 -8.60
CA ALA A 134 -2.63 -37.19 -8.20
C ALA A 134 -2.68 -37.86 -6.82
N LEU A 135 -1.97 -38.98 -6.68
CA LEU A 135 -1.80 -39.65 -5.39
C LEU A 135 -1.27 -38.65 -4.36
N PRO A 136 -1.76 -38.65 -3.11
CA PRO A 136 -1.18 -37.83 -2.07
C PRO A 136 0.31 -38.19 -1.94
N GLY A 137 1.17 -37.17 -1.99
CA GLY A 137 2.57 -37.31 -1.59
C GLY A 137 2.68 -37.81 -0.15
N PRO A 138 3.87 -38.24 0.30
CA PRO A 138 4.03 -38.77 1.65
C PRO A 138 3.49 -37.78 2.69
N GLU A 139 2.52 -38.24 3.47
CA GLU A 139 1.93 -37.50 4.59
C GLU A 139 3.03 -37.27 5.63
N VAL A 140 3.53 -36.04 5.75
CA VAL A 140 4.52 -35.70 6.78
C VAL A 140 3.82 -35.78 8.14
N ALA A 141 4.19 -36.78 8.94
CA ALA A 141 3.59 -36.99 10.26
C ALA A 141 3.88 -35.79 11.19
N VAL A 142 2.88 -35.39 11.99
CA VAL A 142 2.94 -34.28 12.97
C VAL A 142 4.08 -34.46 14.00
N SER A 143 4.60 -35.68 14.18
CA SER A 143 5.69 -36.03 15.10
C SER A 143 7.10 -35.66 14.64
N ASP A 144 7.29 -35.24 13.38
CA ASP A 144 8.62 -35.12 12.77
C ASP A 144 9.13 -33.67 12.68
N TRP A 145 8.32 -32.70 13.13
CA TRP A 145 8.68 -31.28 13.08
C TRP A 145 9.58 -30.88 14.25
N THR A 146 10.83 -30.58 13.92
CA THR A 146 11.79 -29.93 14.84
C THR A 146 11.79 -28.42 14.61
N ASP A 147 12.21 -27.65 15.61
CA ASP A 147 12.41 -26.19 15.48
C ASP A 147 13.31 -25.84 14.30
N ALA A 148 14.39 -26.60 14.10
CA ALA A 148 15.30 -26.42 12.97
C ALA A 148 14.60 -26.68 11.62
N GLY A 149 13.80 -27.76 11.52
CA GLY A 149 13.06 -28.09 10.31
C GLY A 149 11.98 -27.06 9.97
N ALA A 150 11.23 -26.59 10.98
CA ALA A 150 10.21 -25.56 10.80
C ALA A 150 10.81 -24.23 10.34
N ARG A 151 11.90 -23.77 10.99
CA ARG A 151 12.63 -22.55 10.58
C ARG A 151 13.21 -22.69 9.17
N ALA A 152 13.79 -23.85 8.83
CA ALA A 152 14.34 -24.09 7.50
C ALA A 152 13.25 -24.03 6.42
N LEU A 153 12.10 -24.66 6.62
CA LEU A 153 10.99 -24.58 5.68
C LEU A 153 10.51 -23.12 5.54
N LEU A 154 10.18 -22.46 6.64
CA LEU A 154 9.67 -21.09 6.61
C LEU A 154 10.68 -20.14 5.92
N ARG A 155 11.98 -20.35 6.13
CA ARG A 155 13.04 -19.64 5.40
C ARG A 155 12.97 -19.87 3.90
N GLU A 156 12.89 -21.13 3.49
CA GLU A 156 12.80 -21.55 2.08
C GLU A 156 11.60 -20.88 1.39
N LEU A 157 10.45 -20.82 2.09
CA LEU A 157 9.24 -20.17 1.57
C LEU A 157 9.38 -18.66 1.40
N TYR A 158 10.00 -17.98 2.37
CA TYR A 158 10.31 -16.55 2.26
C TYR A 158 11.29 -16.29 1.11
N ASP A 159 12.37 -17.07 1.03
CA ASP A 159 13.37 -16.92 -0.03
C ASP A 159 12.76 -17.15 -1.42
N GLU A 160 11.84 -18.11 -1.57
CA GLU A 160 11.10 -18.34 -2.81
C GLU A 160 10.17 -17.16 -3.16
N ALA A 161 9.43 -16.65 -2.17
CA ALA A 161 8.57 -15.48 -2.34
C ALA A 161 9.37 -14.25 -2.82
N VAL A 162 10.57 -14.03 -2.27
CA VAL A 162 11.48 -12.97 -2.71
C VAL A 162 12.04 -13.26 -4.10
N ARG A 163 12.49 -14.50 -4.36
CA ARG A 163 13.13 -14.89 -5.62
C ARG A 163 12.25 -14.63 -6.83
N VAL A 164 10.95 -14.95 -6.75
CA VAL A 164 10.02 -14.75 -7.88
C VAL A 164 9.70 -13.28 -8.15
N ALA A 165 9.89 -12.40 -7.17
CA ALA A 165 9.68 -10.95 -7.31
C ALA A 165 10.95 -10.19 -7.73
N ARG A 166 12.10 -10.86 -7.85
CA ARG A 166 13.36 -10.22 -8.22
C ARG A 166 13.43 -9.89 -9.72
N PRO A 167 13.82 -8.66 -10.11
CA PRO A 167 14.01 -8.23 -11.50
C PRO A 167 14.65 -9.24 -12.46
N GLU A 168 15.65 -9.99 -12.00
CA GLU A 168 16.37 -10.95 -12.82
C GLU A 168 15.52 -12.17 -13.21
N ALA A 169 14.49 -12.50 -12.43
CA ALA A 169 13.66 -13.69 -12.63
C ALA A 169 12.58 -13.51 -13.71
N MET A 170 12.04 -12.30 -13.89
CA MET A 170 10.91 -12.07 -14.80
C MET A 170 11.02 -10.87 -15.74
N LEU A 171 11.90 -9.89 -15.52
CA LEU A 171 11.89 -8.65 -16.32
C LEU A 171 12.10 -8.91 -17.82
N ALA A 172 13.00 -9.82 -18.17
CA ALA A 172 13.33 -10.16 -19.56
C ALA A 172 12.10 -10.62 -20.37
N ALA A 173 11.17 -11.35 -19.75
CA ALA A 173 9.97 -11.86 -20.41
C ALA A 173 8.97 -10.74 -20.78
N HIS A 174 9.13 -9.55 -20.21
CA HIS A 174 8.24 -8.40 -20.46
C HIS A 174 8.85 -7.34 -21.40
N LEU A 175 10.12 -7.51 -21.80
CA LEU A 175 10.80 -6.57 -22.68
C LEU A 175 10.35 -6.76 -24.14
N PRO A 176 10.08 -5.66 -24.87
CA PRO A 176 9.88 -5.71 -26.32
C PRO A 176 11.23 -5.81 -27.03
N ALA A 177 11.20 -6.10 -28.33
CA ALA A 177 12.36 -5.88 -29.20
C ALA A 177 12.72 -4.38 -29.25
N PRO A 178 14.00 -4.03 -29.47
CA PRO A 178 14.40 -2.64 -29.72
C PRO A 178 13.66 -2.02 -30.91
N PRO A 179 13.34 -0.72 -30.87
CA PRO A 179 12.67 -0.06 -31.98
C PRO A 179 13.59 0.05 -33.21
N GLU A 180 13.02 -0.14 -34.40
CA GLU A 180 13.76 0.04 -35.66
C GLU A 180 14.01 1.53 -35.94
N GLY A 181 15.29 1.90 -36.11
CA GLY A 181 15.68 3.26 -36.49
C GLY A 181 15.40 4.35 -35.44
N GLY A 182 15.20 3.95 -34.18
CA GLY A 182 15.06 4.84 -33.02
C GLY A 182 15.96 4.43 -31.86
N ARG A 183 15.86 5.14 -30.74
CA ARG A 183 16.59 4.82 -29.50
C ARG A 183 15.66 4.33 -28.40
N THR A 184 16.22 3.58 -27.46
CA THR A 184 15.54 3.25 -26.20
C THR A 184 16.04 4.17 -25.07
N LEU A 185 15.10 4.84 -24.41
CA LEU A 185 15.33 5.63 -23.21
C LEU A 185 14.77 4.89 -21.99
N VAL A 186 15.60 4.65 -20.97
CA VAL A 186 15.19 4.03 -19.71
C VAL A 186 15.02 5.10 -18.65
N LEU A 187 13.83 5.17 -18.05
CA LEU A 187 13.53 6.08 -16.96
C LEU A 187 12.94 5.29 -15.80
N GLY A 188 13.03 5.79 -14.57
CA GLY A 188 12.44 5.02 -13.48
C GLY A 188 12.87 5.42 -12.10
N ALA A 189 12.16 4.88 -11.11
CA ALA A 189 12.60 4.96 -9.74
C ALA A 189 11.94 3.91 -8.85
N GLY A 190 12.65 3.55 -7.79
CA GLY A 190 12.11 2.70 -6.72
C GLY A 190 13.21 1.94 -5.98
N LYS A 191 12.83 1.28 -4.88
CA LYS A 191 13.71 0.40 -4.10
C LYS A 191 14.33 -0.71 -4.97
N ALA A 192 13.58 -1.25 -5.93
CA ALA A 192 14.05 -2.25 -6.88
C ALA A 192 14.70 -1.63 -8.14
N GLY A 193 14.74 -0.31 -8.27
CA GLY A 193 15.16 0.39 -9.49
C GLY A 193 16.55 -0.01 -9.98
N GLY A 194 17.52 -0.20 -9.06
CA GLY A 194 18.87 -0.66 -9.41
C GLY A 194 18.88 -2.05 -10.04
N ALA A 195 18.19 -3.02 -9.43
CA ALA A 195 18.09 -4.38 -9.96
C ALA A 195 17.26 -4.44 -11.25
N MET A 196 16.22 -3.61 -11.39
CA MET A 196 15.46 -3.51 -12.64
C MET A 196 16.33 -3.04 -13.81
N VAL A 197 17.19 -2.04 -13.61
CA VAL A 197 18.12 -1.61 -14.66
C VAL A 197 19.16 -2.69 -14.95
N ALA A 198 19.71 -3.34 -13.92
CA ALA A 198 20.68 -4.42 -14.11
C ALA A 198 20.10 -5.58 -14.95
N ALA A 199 18.88 -6.02 -14.63
CA ALA A 199 18.19 -7.05 -15.39
C ALA A 199 17.85 -6.60 -16.81
N LEU A 200 17.46 -5.32 -16.99
CA LEU A 200 17.21 -4.76 -18.33
C LEU A 200 18.49 -4.75 -19.16
N GLU A 201 19.60 -4.20 -18.65
CA GLU A 201 20.86 -4.13 -19.41
C GLU A 201 21.41 -5.51 -19.76
N ALA A 202 21.23 -6.50 -18.88
CA ALA A 202 21.64 -7.88 -19.13
C ALA A 202 20.82 -8.55 -20.26
N ALA A 203 19.53 -8.20 -20.38
CA ALA A 203 18.63 -8.76 -21.39
C ALA A 203 18.59 -7.95 -22.69
N TRP A 204 18.99 -6.68 -22.67
CA TRP A 204 18.90 -5.79 -23.82
C TRP A 204 20.07 -5.99 -24.80
N PRO A 205 19.84 -6.04 -26.12
CA PRO A 205 20.92 -6.20 -27.09
C PRO A 205 22.03 -5.15 -26.92
N ALA A 206 23.28 -5.61 -27.01
CA ALA A 206 24.48 -4.82 -26.71
C ALA A 206 24.71 -3.71 -27.74
N ASP A 207 24.34 -3.94 -28.99
CA ASP A 207 24.48 -3.06 -30.15
C ASP A 207 23.30 -2.09 -30.33
N ALA A 208 22.14 -2.37 -29.73
CA ALA A 208 20.99 -1.48 -29.79
C ALA A 208 21.27 -0.15 -29.06
N PRO A 209 20.72 1.01 -29.48
CA PRO A 209 20.86 2.25 -28.72
C PRO A 209 20.06 2.19 -27.40
N LEU A 210 20.74 2.41 -26.26
CA LEU A 210 20.14 2.48 -24.94
C LEU A 210 20.81 3.59 -24.14
N SER A 211 20.01 4.40 -23.46
CA SER A 211 20.47 5.42 -22.52
C SER A 211 19.40 5.64 -21.46
N GLY A 212 19.70 6.31 -20.36
CA GLY A 212 18.66 6.57 -19.37
C GLY A 212 19.16 7.03 -18.02
N LEU A 213 18.20 7.22 -17.12
CA LEU A 213 18.43 7.53 -15.71
C LEU A 213 17.38 6.83 -14.84
N VAL A 214 17.83 6.10 -13.83
CA VAL A 214 16.96 5.50 -12.80
C VAL A 214 17.42 5.91 -11.42
N VAL A 215 16.46 6.12 -10.52
CA VAL A 215 16.73 6.51 -9.14
C VAL A 215 16.42 5.36 -8.18
N THR A 216 17.36 5.02 -7.31
CA THR A 216 17.15 4.04 -6.23
C THR A 216 17.46 4.64 -4.86
N ARG A 217 17.26 3.87 -3.79
CA ARG A 217 17.54 4.29 -2.42
C ARG A 217 19.04 4.19 -2.14
N TYR A 218 19.56 5.03 -1.25
CA TYR A 218 20.92 4.85 -0.73
C TYR A 218 21.18 3.42 -0.22
N GLY A 219 22.33 2.86 -0.59
CA GLY A 219 22.73 1.49 -0.26
C GLY A 219 22.02 0.41 -1.07
N HIS A 220 21.28 0.77 -2.12
CA HIS A 220 20.55 -0.16 -3.00
C HIS A 220 21.10 -0.16 -4.44
N MET A 221 22.34 0.29 -4.63
CA MET A 221 23.06 -0.02 -5.87
C MET A 221 23.39 -1.53 -5.93
N PRO A 222 23.18 -2.20 -7.08
CA PRO A 222 23.57 -3.59 -7.23
C PRO A 222 25.08 -3.79 -6.94
N PRO A 223 25.47 -4.91 -6.32
CA PRO A 223 26.89 -5.23 -6.11
C PRO A 223 27.68 -5.17 -7.41
N GLY A 224 28.85 -4.52 -7.38
CA GLY A 224 29.72 -4.35 -8.55
C GLY A 224 29.23 -3.34 -9.60
N TRP A 225 28.12 -2.62 -9.36
CA TRP A 225 27.61 -1.63 -10.32
C TRP A 225 28.63 -0.52 -10.65
N ALA A 226 29.42 -0.09 -9.68
CA ALA A 226 30.44 0.94 -9.89
C ALA A 226 31.70 0.43 -10.64
N GLU A 227 31.84 -0.88 -10.84
CA GLU A 227 33.08 -1.50 -11.34
C GLU A 227 33.16 -1.53 -12.88
N ARG A 228 32.06 -1.21 -13.58
CA ARG A 228 32.00 -1.24 -15.04
C ARG A 228 31.14 -0.08 -15.60
N PRO A 229 31.38 0.33 -16.86
CA PRO A 229 30.51 1.31 -17.49
C PRO A 229 29.13 0.72 -17.76
N HIS A 230 28.11 1.56 -17.56
CA HIS A 230 26.70 1.24 -17.79
C HIS A 230 26.10 2.20 -18.81
N ARG A 231 25.09 1.75 -19.55
CA ARG A 231 24.40 2.54 -20.59
C ARG A 231 23.33 3.42 -19.95
N VAL A 232 22.75 2.98 -18.84
CA VAL A 232 21.78 3.69 -18.04
C VAL A 232 22.44 4.18 -16.75
N GLU A 233 22.24 5.46 -16.44
CA GLU A 233 22.74 6.03 -15.19
C GLU A 233 21.87 5.60 -14.00
N LEU A 234 22.51 5.20 -12.91
CA LEU A 234 21.84 4.89 -11.64
C LEU A 234 22.24 5.93 -10.59
N VAL A 235 21.24 6.57 -9.98
CA VAL A 235 21.42 7.60 -8.94
C VAL A 235 20.76 7.16 -7.65
N GLU A 236 21.36 7.44 -6.51
CA GLU A 236 20.74 7.20 -5.20
C GLU A 236 20.11 8.47 -4.64
N ALA A 237 18.99 8.30 -3.93
CA ALA A 237 18.28 9.38 -3.23
C ALA A 237 17.62 8.88 -1.94
N ALA A 238 17.14 9.83 -1.12
CA ALA A 238 16.53 9.51 0.17
C ALA A 238 15.11 8.93 0.04
N HIS A 239 14.84 7.93 0.85
CA HIS A 239 13.53 7.33 1.12
C HIS A 239 13.47 7.01 2.63
N PRO A 240 12.34 7.25 3.34
CA PRO A 240 11.02 7.63 2.83
C PRO A 240 10.78 9.13 2.65
N VAL A 241 11.66 9.98 3.19
CA VAL A 241 11.55 11.44 3.05
C VAL A 241 12.39 11.90 1.85
N PRO A 242 11.80 12.62 0.88
CA PRO A 242 12.52 13.16 -0.27
C PRO A 242 13.72 14.03 0.09
N ASP A 243 14.78 14.00 -0.74
CA ASP A 243 15.93 14.89 -0.65
C ASP A 243 16.23 15.63 -1.97
N ALA A 244 17.28 16.46 -1.95
CA ALA A 244 17.69 17.23 -3.12
C ALA A 244 18.30 16.36 -4.23
N ALA A 245 18.84 15.19 -3.92
CA ALA A 245 19.36 14.26 -4.93
C ALA A 245 18.22 13.72 -5.79
N GLY A 246 17.13 13.28 -5.16
CA GLY A 246 15.90 12.85 -5.85
C GLY A 246 15.28 13.95 -6.71
N GLN A 247 15.28 15.20 -6.22
CA GLN A 247 14.79 16.34 -7.02
C GLN A 247 15.64 16.55 -8.29
N ARG A 248 16.97 16.67 -8.15
CA ARG A 248 17.87 16.88 -9.30
C ARG A 248 17.77 15.74 -10.31
N ALA A 249 17.65 14.50 -9.83
CA ALA A 249 17.48 13.33 -10.68
C ALA A 249 16.16 13.40 -11.47
N ALA A 250 15.05 13.79 -10.84
CA ALA A 250 13.77 13.97 -11.52
C ALA A 250 13.78 15.13 -12.54
N GLU A 251 14.47 16.24 -12.26
CA GLU A 251 14.68 17.34 -13.22
C GLU A 251 15.43 16.86 -14.47
N ARG A 252 16.54 16.12 -14.27
CA ARG A 252 17.33 15.55 -15.36
C ARG A 252 16.53 14.51 -16.15
N MET A 253 15.74 13.69 -15.47
CA MET A 253 14.86 12.71 -16.10
C MET A 253 13.86 13.35 -17.07
N LEU A 254 13.20 14.45 -16.67
CA LEU A 254 12.33 15.21 -17.57
C LEU A 254 13.10 15.88 -18.71
N ALA A 255 14.34 16.32 -18.48
CA ALA A 255 15.17 16.88 -19.55
C ALA A 255 15.51 15.84 -20.63
N LEU A 256 15.72 14.56 -20.23
CA LEU A 256 16.01 13.46 -21.15
C LEU A 256 14.84 13.11 -22.08
N THR A 257 13.60 13.47 -21.72
CA THR A 257 12.43 13.21 -22.58
C THR A 257 12.31 14.18 -23.75
N ARG A 258 13.11 15.27 -23.77
CA ARG A 258 13.06 16.27 -24.84
C ARG A 258 13.57 15.70 -26.17
N GLY A 259 12.84 16.00 -27.24
CA GLY A 259 13.20 15.59 -28.59
C GLY A 259 12.93 14.11 -28.90
N LEU A 260 12.17 13.42 -28.04
CA LEU A 260 11.66 12.09 -28.35
C LEU A 260 10.71 12.13 -29.55
N THR A 261 10.71 11.06 -30.33
CA THR A 261 9.93 10.92 -31.56
C THR A 261 9.13 9.61 -31.53
N GLU A 262 8.22 9.44 -32.49
CA GLU A 262 7.43 8.20 -32.63
C GLU A 262 8.25 6.94 -32.92
N ARG A 263 9.53 7.09 -33.30
CA ARG A 263 10.47 5.99 -33.50
C ARG A 263 11.12 5.52 -32.20
N ASP A 264 11.05 6.32 -31.15
CA ASP A 264 11.70 6.03 -29.89
C ASP A 264 10.82 5.17 -28.97
N LEU A 265 11.49 4.41 -28.11
CA LEU A 265 10.86 3.64 -27.05
C LEU A 265 11.34 4.19 -25.70
N VAL A 266 10.40 4.46 -24.80
CA VAL A 266 10.68 4.74 -23.40
C VAL A 266 10.28 3.52 -22.58
N ILE A 267 11.21 2.96 -21.82
CA ILE A 267 10.94 1.91 -20.83
C ILE A 267 11.03 2.53 -19.44
N CYS A 268 9.89 2.56 -18.75
CA CYS A 268 9.78 3.10 -17.41
C CYS A 268 9.84 1.96 -16.38
N LEU A 269 10.89 1.93 -15.55
CA LEU A 269 11.11 0.94 -14.49
C LEU A 269 10.67 1.53 -13.15
N ILE A 270 9.53 1.12 -12.63
CA ILE A 270 8.94 1.73 -11.44
C ILE A 270 8.70 0.66 -10.39
N SER A 271 9.11 0.93 -9.16
CA SER A 271 8.77 0.08 -8.01
C SER A 271 8.38 0.92 -6.80
N GLY A 272 8.09 0.21 -5.71
CA GLY A 272 7.92 0.78 -4.39
C GLY A 272 8.94 1.83 -3.97
N GLY A 273 8.50 2.82 -3.19
CA GLY A 273 9.31 3.97 -2.76
C GLY A 273 9.55 5.05 -3.84
N GLY A 274 9.16 4.82 -5.10
CA GLY A 274 9.33 5.79 -6.19
C GLY A 274 8.68 7.16 -5.93
N SER A 275 7.65 7.23 -5.10
CA SER A 275 7.00 8.49 -4.72
C SER A 275 7.93 9.46 -3.99
N ALA A 276 8.87 8.96 -3.17
CA ALA A 276 9.86 9.79 -2.48
C ALA A 276 11.07 10.09 -3.38
N LEU A 277 11.48 9.12 -4.18
CA LEU A 277 12.65 9.21 -5.06
C LEU A 277 12.42 10.16 -6.25
N LEU A 278 11.23 10.18 -6.85
CA LEU A 278 10.84 11.09 -7.95
C LEU A 278 10.25 12.40 -7.43
N SER A 279 11.04 13.18 -6.72
CA SER A 279 10.53 14.36 -6.02
C SER A 279 10.73 15.65 -6.78
N LEU A 280 9.85 15.89 -7.76
CA LEU A 280 9.80 17.14 -8.51
C LEU A 280 8.57 17.98 -8.13
N PRO A 281 8.70 19.10 -7.40
CA PRO A 281 7.59 20.02 -7.14
C PRO A 281 7.08 20.67 -8.43
N MET A 282 5.83 21.15 -8.44
CA MET A 282 5.36 22.03 -9.51
C MET A 282 6.13 23.36 -9.50
N PRO A 283 6.26 24.05 -10.66
CA PRO A 283 6.85 25.39 -10.70
C PRO A 283 6.21 26.34 -9.69
N GLY A 284 7.03 27.03 -8.90
CA GLY A 284 6.57 27.90 -7.81
C GLY A 284 6.48 27.21 -6.43
N LEU A 285 6.67 25.89 -6.36
CA LEU A 285 6.85 25.16 -5.11
C LEU A 285 8.31 24.75 -4.91
N THR A 286 8.74 24.73 -3.65
CA THR A 286 10.03 24.18 -3.24
C THR A 286 9.90 22.73 -2.78
N LEU A 287 11.03 22.03 -2.67
CA LEU A 287 11.07 20.71 -2.04
C LEU A 287 10.57 20.75 -0.58
N ALA A 288 10.91 21.83 0.14
CA ALA A 288 10.50 22.01 1.53
C ALA A 288 8.97 22.12 1.64
N ASP A 289 8.30 22.81 0.70
CA ASP A 289 6.84 22.87 0.64
C ASP A 289 6.24 21.48 0.45
N LYS A 290 6.79 20.70 -0.50
CA LYS A 290 6.33 19.33 -0.77
C LYS A 290 6.49 18.41 0.44
N GLN A 291 7.61 18.51 1.14
CA GLN A 291 7.85 17.77 2.39
C GLN A 291 6.89 18.21 3.50
N ALA A 292 6.61 19.51 3.63
CA ALA A 292 5.70 20.04 4.64
C ALA A 292 4.26 19.57 4.42
N VAL A 293 3.77 19.62 3.18
CA VAL A 293 2.44 19.11 2.80
C VAL A 293 2.35 17.60 3.08
N ASN A 294 3.37 16.83 2.72
CA ASN A 294 3.37 15.39 2.97
C ASN A 294 3.32 15.06 4.48
N ARG A 295 4.07 15.79 5.31
CA ARG A 295 3.99 15.65 6.77
C ARG A 295 2.60 16.01 7.31
N ALA A 296 1.99 17.06 6.79
CA ALA A 296 0.65 17.48 7.21
C ALA A 296 -0.43 16.45 6.83
N LEU A 297 -0.35 15.87 5.62
CA LEU A 297 -1.24 14.81 5.16
C LEU A 297 -1.13 13.54 6.01
N LEU A 298 0.09 13.13 6.38
CA LEU A 298 0.33 12.01 7.29
C LEU A 298 -0.25 12.31 8.68
N ALA A 299 0.03 13.49 9.23
CA ALA A 299 -0.45 13.90 10.54
C ALA A 299 -1.98 14.04 10.61
N SER A 300 -2.65 14.30 9.48
CA SER A 300 -4.11 14.39 9.42
C SER A 300 -4.82 13.04 9.36
N GLY A 301 -4.09 11.92 9.24
CA GLY A 301 -4.68 10.59 9.07
C GLY A 301 -5.48 10.46 7.76
N ALA A 302 -5.10 11.21 6.72
CA ALA A 302 -5.78 11.14 5.44
C ALA A 302 -5.53 9.75 4.81
N PRO A 303 -6.55 9.11 4.20
CA PRO A 303 -6.35 7.83 3.54
C PRO A 303 -5.39 7.97 2.37
N ILE A 304 -4.63 6.91 2.06
CA ILE A 304 -3.55 6.95 1.05
C ILE A 304 -4.01 7.45 -0.32
N GLY A 305 -5.22 7.08 -0.74
CA GLY A 305 -5.83 7.58 -1.99
C GLY A 305 -5.96 9.11 -1.99
N ALA A 306 -6.47 9.70 -0.92
CA ALA A 306 -6.61 11.15 -0.78
C ALA A 306 -5.25 11.85 -0.76
N MET A 307 -4.27 11.28 -0.05
CA MET A 307 -2.90 11.79 -0.03
C MET A 307 -2.31 11.80 -1.44
N ASN A 308 -2.49 10.72 -2.20
CA ASN A 308 -1.98 10.59 -3.55
C ASN A 308 -2.65 11.58 -4.52
N THR A 309 -3.96 11.83 -4.40
CA THR A 309 -4.64 12.89 -5.17
C THR A 309 -3.93 14.24 -4.99
N VAL A 310 -3.68 14.67 -3.75
CA VAL A 310 -2.96 15.93 -3.49
C VAL A 310 -1.53 15.88 -4.03
N ARG A 311 -0.78 14.79 -3.75
CA ARG A 311 0.63 14.66 -4.14
C ARG A 311 0.84 14.66 -5.65
N LYS A 312 -0.07 14.08 -6.44
CA LYS A 312 -0.03 14.09 -7.90
C LYS A 312 -0.16 15.52 -8.43
N HIS A 313 -1.11 16.30 -7.92
CA HIS A 313 -1.37 17.68 -8.37
C HIS A 313 -0.26 18.68 -7.99
N LEU A 314 0.49 18.42 -6.92
CA LEU A 314 1.63 19.24 -6.50
C LEU A 314 2.98 18.79 -7.10
N SER A 315 2.96 17.94 -8.13
CA SER A 315 4.16 17.29 -8.67
C SER A 315 4.25 17.38 -10.19
N ALA A 316 5.36 17.90 -10.73
CA ALA A 316 5.54 18.05 -12.17
C ALA A 316 5.82 16.74 -12.93
N ILE A 317 6.06 15.64 -12.21
CA ILE A 317 6.41 14.32 -12.80
C ILE A 317 5.40 13.20 -12.50
N LYS A 318 4.51 13.38 -11.51
CA LYS A 318 3.56 12.34 -11.06
C LYS A 318 2.22 12.49 -11.78
N GLY A 319 1.31 11.51 -11.62
CA GLY A 319 -0.03 11.56 -12.19
C GLY A 319 0.00 11.66 -13.71
N GLY A 320 0.76 10.77 -14.36
CA GLY A 320 0.84 10.67 -15.81
C GLY A 320 1.74 11.68 -16.51
N ARG A 321 2.28 12.68 -15.79
CA ARG A 321 3.09 13.74 -16.40
C ARG A 321 4.42 13.26 -17.00
N LEU A 322 5.02 12.19 -16.48
CA LEU A 322 6.21 11.62 -17.10
C LEU A 322 5.87 10.96 -18.44
N ALA A 323 4.77 10.21 -18.53
CA ALA A 323 4.30 9.68 -19.81
C ALA A 323 3.94 10.80 -20.79
N ALA A 324 3.27 11.85 -20.31
CA ALA A 324 2.96 13.02 -21.14
C ALA A 324 4.22 13.69 -21.70
N ALA A 325 5.28 13.81 -20.89
CA ALA A 325 6.56 14.36 -21.32
C ALA A 325 7.31 13.47 -22.33
N CYS A 326 6.94 12.19 -22.45
CA CYS A 326 7.53 11.25 -23.41
C CYS A 326 6.82 11.24 -24.77
N ALA A 327 5.62 11.81 -24.88
CA ALA A 327 4.91 11.86 -26.15
C ALA A 327 5.72 12.63 -27.22
N PRO A 328 5.78 12.13 -28.48
CA PRO A 328 4.96 11.07 -29.06
C PRO A 328 5.61 9.66 -29.03
N ALA A 329 6.70 9.45 -28.30
CA ALA A 329 7.34 8.13 -28.21
C ALA A 329 6.42 7.08 -27.57
N ARG A 330 6.68 5.81 -27.89
CA ARG A 330 6.01 4.70 -27.20
C ARG A 330 6.53 4.61 -25.77
N VAL A 331 5.64 4.45 -24.79
CA VAL A 331 6.00 4.29 -23.38
C VAL A 331 5.56 2.91 -22.90
N LEU A 332 6.48 2.12 -22.36
CA LEU A 332 6.20 0.86 -21.67
C LEU A 332 6.63 0.99 -20.22
N SER A 333 5.68 0.94 -19.28
CA SER A 333 5.96 0.95 -17.85
C SER A 333 5.92 -0.46 -17.31
N LEU A 334 7.03 -0.91 -16.72
CA LEU A 334 7.14 -2.17 -16.00
C LEU A 334 7.14 -1.84 -14.50
N LEU A 335 6.13 -2.34 -13.80
CA LEU A 335 5.82 -1.98 -12.42
C LEU A 335 6.05 -3.17 -11.48
N ILE A 336 6.77 -2.95 -10.39
CA ILE A 336 6.79 -3.84 -9.23
C ILE A 336 5.90 -3.20 -8.16
N SER A 337 4.82 -3.89 -7.80
CA SER A 337 3.82 -3.38 -6.88
C SER A 337 4.18 -3.65 -5.42
N ASP A 338 4.14 -2.60 -4.61
CA ASP A 338 4.20 -2.62 -3.16
C ASP A 338 2.93 -2.00 -2.56
N VAL A 339 1.82 -1.99 -3.31
CA VAL A 339 0.57 -1.35 -2.89
C VAL A 339 -0.56 -2.38 -2.82
N PRO A 340 -1.37 -2.38 -1.76
CA PRO A 340 -2.57 -3.21 -1.71
C PRO A 340 -3.47 -2.98 -2.94
N GLY A 341 -3.93 -4.06 -3.57
CA GLY A 341 -4.77 -4.03 -4.77
C GLY A 341 -4.04 -3.75 -6.09
N ASP A 342 -2.70 -3.61 -6.06
CA ASP A 342 -1.83 -3.50 -7.24
C ASP A 342 -2.20 -2.39 -8.25
N GLU A 343 -2.89 -1.34 -7.79
CA GLU A 343 -3.40 -0.30 -8.67
C GLU A 343 -2.24 0.54 -9.28
N PRO A 344 -2.05 0.53 -10.61
CA PRO A 344 -0.89 1.17 -11.24
C PRO A 344 -0.74 2.68 -11.01
N SER A 345 -1.84 3.42 -10.85
CA SER A 345 -1.82 4.87 -10.61
C SER A 345 -1.40 5.24 -9.17
N VAL A 346 -1.47 4.29 -8.23
CA VAL A 346 -1.01 4.42 -6.84
C VAL A 346 0.50 4.15 -6.76
N ILE A 347 1.02 3.16 -7.50
CA ILE A 347 2.45 2.79 -7.52
C ILE A 347 3.29 4.02 -7.91
N ALA A 348 4.18 4.45 -7.01
CA ALA A 348 4.99 5.67 -7.16
C ALA A 348 4.18 6.96 -7.47
N SER A 349 2.88 6.98 -7.14
CA SER A 349 1.91 8.01 -7.56
C SER A 349 1.72 8.11 -9.08
N GLY A 350 1.87 6.98 -9.79
CA GLY A 350 1.52 6.82 -11.20
C GLY A 350 2.15 7.83 -12.13
N PRO A 351 3.49 7.99 -12.20
CA PRO A 351 4.12 9.00 -13.06
C PRO A 351 3.83 8.78 -14.56
N THR A 352 3.51 7.54 -14.95
CA THR A 352 3.25 7.14 -16.33
C THR A 352 1.82 6.65 -16.60
N VAL A 353 0.94 6.76 -15.60
CA VAL A 353 -0.44 6.27 -15.63
C VAL A 353 -1.39 7.48 -15.52
N PRO A 354 -2.51 7.52 -16.27
CA PRO A 354 -3.49 8.60 -16.17
C PRO A 354 -4.01 8.76 -14.74
N ASP A 355 -4.31 9.99 -14.35
CA ASP A 355 -4.84 10.31 -13.04
C ASP A 355 -6.30 10.78 -13.15
N PRO A 356 -7.28 10.01 -12.64
CA PRO A 356 -8.69 10.41 -12.67
C PRO A 356 -9.00 11.55 -11.69
N GLY A 357 -8.13 11.75 -10.68
CA GLY A 357 -8.30 12.83 -9.69
C GLY A 357 -8.22 14.21 -10.34
N THR A 358 -8.81 15.21 -9.68
CA THR A 358 -8.87 16.58 -10.22
C THR A 358 -8.24 17.61 -9.29
N CYS A 359 -7.91 18.79 -9.84
CA CYS A 359 -7.48 19.93 -9.03
C CYS A 359 -8.52 20.31 -7.97
N ALA A 360 -9.81 20.24 -8.31
CA ALA A 360 -10.91 20.57 -7.41
C ALA A 360 -10.97 19.60 -6.22
N GLU A 361 -10.78 18.30 -6.45
CA GLU A 361 -10.71 17.30 -5.39
C GLU A 361 -9.48 17.50 -4.51
N ALA A 362 -8.31 17.73 -5.12
CA ALA A 362 -7.09 18.02 -4.36
C ALA A 362 -7.28 19.23 -3.44
N LEU A 363 -7.89 20.31 -3.94
CA LEU A 363 -8.21 21.50 -3.17
C LEU A 363 -9.18 21.19 -2.02
N ALA A 364 -10.28 20.48 -2.30
CA ALA A 364 -11.27 20.09 -1.29
C ALA A 364 -10.66 19.23 -0.17
N LEU A 365 -9.71 18.35 -0.49
CA LEU A 365 -8.98 17.55 0.48
C LEU A 365 -8.07 18.41 1.37
N LEU A 366 -7.33 19.33 0.78
CA LEU A 366 -6.48 20.27 1.52
C LEU A 366 -7.30 21.13 2.50
N GLU A 367 -8.44 21.64 2.04
CA GLU A 367 -9.37 22.41 2.88
C GLU A 367 -9.97 21.56 4.00
N ARG A 368 -10.44 20.34 3.69
CA ARG A 368 -10.99 19.40 4.68
C ARG A 368 -10.00 19.09 5.80
N HIS A 369 -8.72 18.96 5.48
CA HIS A 369 -7.67 18.63 6.45
C HIS A 369 -6.96 19.88 7.01
N GLY A 370 -7.38 21.09 6.64
CA GLY A 370 -6.80 22.34 7.13
C GLY A 370 -5.32 22.53 6.75
N ILE A 371 -4.90 21.98 5.61
CA ILE A 371 -3.51 22.02 5.15
C ILE A 371 -3.28 23.27 4.33
N ALA A 372 -2.43 24.16 4.83
CA ALA A 372 -2.06 25.39 4.13
C ALA A 372 -1.11 25.12 2.95
N LEU A 373 -1.29 25.87 1.86
CA LEU A 373 -0.40 25.88 0.70
C LEU A 373 0.10 27.30 0.39
N PRO A 374 1.27 27.44 -0.27
CA PRO A 374 1.67 28.70 -0.88
C PRO A 374 0.60 29.24 -1.84
N ALA A 375 0.45 30.56 -1.92
CA ALA A 375 -0.59 31.21 -2.72
C ALA A 375 -0.57 30.80 -4.20
N VAL A 376 0.62 30.59 -4.77
CA VAL A 376 0.81 30.12 -6.15
C VAL A 376 0.15 28.76 -6.39
N ALA A 377 0.27 27.84 -5.44
CA ALA A 377 -0.32 26.51 -5.56
C ALA A 377 -1.83 26.55 -5.38
N LEU A 378 -2.32 27.37 -4.45
CA LEU A 378 -3.75 27.55 -4.25
C LEU A 378 -4.44 28.11 -5.50
N GLU A 379 -3.84 29.13 -6.14
CA GLU A 379 -4.36 29.72 -7.37
C GLU A 379 -4.32 28.74 -8.54
N ALA A 380 -3.22 27.99 -8.68
CA ALA A 380 -3.08 27.01 -9.74
C ALA A 380 -4.07 25.84 -9.63
N LEU A 381 -4.37 25.38 -8.40
CA LEU A 381 -5.41 24.38 -8.17
C LEU A 381 -6.82 24.96 -8.43
N ARG A 382 -7.10 26.19 -8.01
CA ARG A 382 -8.40 26.83 -8.24
C ARG A 382 -8.71 27.05 -9.71
N SER A 383 -7.71 27.47 -10.49
CA SER A 383 -7.84 27.69 -11.93
C SER A 383 -7.79 26.41 -12.76
N GLY A 384 -7.38 25.29 -12.17
CA GLY A 384 -7.13 24.04 -12.90
C GLY A 384 -5.85 24.05 -13.73
N ALA A 385 -4.98 25.05 -13.57
CA ALA A 385 -3.73 25.16 -14.32
C ALA A 385 -2.77 23.99 -14.07
N TRP A 386 -2.91 23.32 -12.92
CA TRP A 386 -2.12 22.14 -12.55
C TRP A 386 -2.91 20.83 -12.68
N GLU A 387 -3.85 20.76 -13.61
CA GLU A 387 -4.57 19.52 -13.87
C GLU A 387 -3.60 18.43 -14.36
N THR A 388 -3.86 17.19 -13.93
CA THR A 388 -3.11 16.01 -14.37
C THR A 388 -3.71 15.47 -15.67
N PRO A 389 -2.90 14.86 -16.56
CA PRO A 389 -3.43 14.14 -17.72
C PRO A 389 -4.47 13.07 -17.32
N LYS A 390 -5.62 13.11 -17.97
CA LYS A 390 -6.81 12.32 -17.62
C LYS A 390 -6.86 11.01 -18.43
N PRO A 391 -7.63 10.01 -17.96
CA PRO A 391 -7.95 8.86 -18.78
C PRO A 391 -8.52 9.29 -20.14
N GLY A 392 -7.93 8.79 -21.24
CA GLY A 392 -8.32 9.15 -22.60
C GLY A 392 -7.52 10.29 -23.23
N ASP A 393 -6.61 10.95 -22.51
CA ASP A 393 -5.71 11.94 -23.11
C ASP A 393 -4.82 11.32 -24.20
N VAL A 394 -4.61 12.07 -25.29
CA VAL A 394 -3.83 11.61 -26.46
C VAL A 394 -2.39 11.22 -26.12
N CYS A 395 -1.82 11.80 -25.06
CA CYS A 395 -0.47 11.47 -24.61
C CYS A 395 -0.31 10.01 -24.16
N PHE A 396 -1.42 9.34 -23.81
CA PHE A 396 -1.43 7.92 -23.44
C PHE A 396 -1.72 6.98 -24.60
N ALA A 397 -1.97 7.49 -25.82
CA ALA A 397 -2.32 6.67 -26.98
C ALA A 397 -1.27 5.58 -27.31
N ARG A 398 -0.01 5.81 -26.90
CA ARG A 398 1.13 4.89 -27.10
C ARG A 398 1.78 4.49 -25.78
N ALA A 399 1.06 4.62 -24.66
CA ALA A 399 1.53 4.27 -23.33
C ALA A 399 0.86 2.98 -22.85
N GLU A 400 1.67 2.10 -22.27
CA GLU A 400 1.23 0.84 -21.67
C GLU A 400 1.87 0.70 -20.29
N ALA A 401 1.12 0.16 -19.32
CA ALA A 401 1.63 -0.15 -17.99
C ALA A 401 1.34 -1.62 -17.64
N ARG A 402 2.34 -2.32 -17.13
CA ARG A 402 2.27 -3.74 -16.75
C ARG A 402 2.82 -3.94 -15.35
N VAL A 403 2.03 -4.50 -14.46
CA VAL A 403 2.52 -5.01 -13.17
C VAL A 403 3.19 -6.35 -13.44
N ILE A 404 4.51 -6.41 -13.25
CA ILE A 404 5.33 -7.59 -13.54
C ILE A 404 5.70 -8.40 -12.29
N ALA A 405 5.56 -7.78 -11.10
CA ALA A 405 5.67 -8.44 -9.81
C ALA A 405 4.67 -7.82 -8.84
N ALA A 406 3.98 -8.66 -8.08
CA ALA A 406 2.95 -8.26 -7.11
C ALA A 406 2.97 -9.18 -5.87
N PRO A 407 2.51 -8.71 -4.70
CA PRO A 407 2.51 -9.47 -3.45
C PRO A 407 1.81 -10.84 -3.57
N ARG A 408 0.66 -10.89 -4.27
CA ARG A 408 -0.08 -12.14 -4.52
C ARG A 408 0.77 -13.23 -5.18
N GLN A 409 1.61 -12.84 -6.15
CA GLN A 409 2.42 -13.77 -6.93
C GLN A 409 3.50 -14.42 -6.05
N SER A 410 4.12 -13.64 -5.17
CA SER A 410 5.08 -14.13 -4.19
C SER A 410 4.45 -15.08 -3.17
N LEU A 411 3.26 -14.76 -2.66
CA LEU A 411 2.54 -15.67 -1.75
C LEU A 411 2.14 -16.98 -2.43
N GLU A 412 1.68 -16.94 -3.68
CA GLU A 412 1.32 -18.17 -4.40
C GLU A 412 2.53 -19.01 -4.79
N ALA A 413 3.70 -18.41 -5.05
CA ALA A 413 4.94 -19.15 -5.25
C ALA A 413 5.36 -19.92 -3.98
N ALA A 414 5.35 -19.24 -2.83
CA ALA A 414 5.57 -19.88 -1.54
C ALA A 414 4.52 -20.96 -1.24
N ALA A 415 3.24 -20.69 -1.55
CA ALA A 415 2.18 -21.66 -1.36
C ALA A 415 2.37 -22.91 -2.24
N ALA A 416 2.77 -22.74 -3.51
CA ALA A 416 3.06 -23.83 -4.41
C ALA A 416 4.21 -24.69 -3.89
N LEU A 417 5.29 -24.08 -3.40
CA LEU A 417 6.42 -24.78 -2.81
C LEU A 417 6.02 -25.57 -1.56
N ALA A 418 5.25 -24.97 -0.64
CA ALA A 418 4.75 -25.67 0.54
C ALA A 418 3.79 -26.83 0.20
N ARG A 419 2.92 -26.66 -0.80
CA ARG A 419 2.04 -27.75 -1.29
C ARG A 419 2.84 -28.92 -1.87
N GLN A 420 3.96 -28.66 -2.54
CA GLN A 420 4.86 -29.73 -3.02
C GLN A 420 5.50 -30.52 -1.87
N ARG A 421 5.61 -29.92 -0.69
CA ARG A 421 6.05 -30.60 0.55
C ARG A 421 4.91 -31.31 1.30
N GLY A 422 3.71 -31.39 0.72
CA GLY A 422 2.57 -32.08 1.30
C GLY A 422 1.79 -31.28 2.35
N LEU A 423 2.07 -29.98 2.51
CA LEU A 423 1.34 -29.14 3.46
C LEU A 423 0.05 -28.57 2.84
N ALA A 424 -1.03 -28.57 3.62
CA ALA A 424 -2.19 -27.74 3.32
C ALA A 424 -1.81 -26.26 3.49
N VAL A 425 -2.11 -25.42 2.49
CA VAL A 425 -1.75 -24.00 2.52
C VAL A 425 -2.98 -23.12 2.34
N HIS A 426 -3.15 -22.17 3.25
CA HIS A 426 -4.23 -21.20 3.26
C HIS A 426 -3.66 -19.79 3.16
N VAL A 427 -3.78 -19.17 1.99
CA VAL A 427 -3.44 -17.75 1.81
C VAL A 427 -4.66 -16.93 2.24
N LEU A 428 -4.53 -16.13 3.29
CA LEU A 428 -5.63 -15.32 3.82
C LEU A 428 -5.92 -14.12 2.93
N SER A 429 -4.88 -13.35 2.61
CA SER A 429 -4.94 -12.16 1.76
C SER A 429 -3.51 -11.63 1.55
N ASP A 430 -3.29 -10.93 0.45
CA ASP A 430 -2.12 -10.12 0.13
C ASP A 430 -2.32 -8.61 0.40
N GLU A 431 -3.47 -8.24 0.96
CA GLU A 431 -3.91 -6.86 1.21
C GLU A 431 -4.20 -6.61 2.70
N ILE A 432 -3.58 -7.35 3.62
CA ILE A 432 -3.82 -7.15 5.06
C ILE A 432 -3.18 -5.83 5.52
N GLU A 433 -4.05 -4.87 5.83
CA GLU A 433 -3.73 -3.60 6.47
C GLU A 433 -4.20 -3.57 7.94
N GLY A 434 -3.63 -2.67 8.74
CA GLY A 434 -4.00 -2.46 10.14
C GLY A 434 -2.80 -2.20 11.06
N GLU A 435 -3.06 -2.13 12.37
CA GLU A 435 -2.00 -2.02 13.38
C GLU A 435 -1.26 -3.36 13.51
N SER A 436 0.05 -3.36 13.29
CA SER A 436 0.85 -4.58 13.09
C SER A 436 0.70 -5.58 14.23
N SER A 437 0.78 -5.09 15.48
CA SER A 437 0.65 -5.92 16.67
C SER A 437 -0.74 -6.55 16.83
N GLU A 438 -1.81 -5.84 16.47
CA GLU A 438 -3.19 -6.37 16.54
C GLU A 438 -3.43 -7.41 15.45
N VAL A 439 -2.93 -7.16 14.24
CA VAL A 439 -2.98 -8.13 13.15
C VAL A 439 -2.24 -9.42 13.53
N GLY A 440 -1.08 -9.30 14.19
CA GLY A 440 -0.34 -10.43 14.76
C GLY A 440 -1.14 -11.26 15.76
N ARG A 441 -1.87 -10.60 16.67
CA ARG A 441 -2.74 -11.28 17.64
C ARG A 441 -3.88 -12.05 16.98
N VAL A 442 -4.49 -11.48 15.92
CA VAL A 442 -5.54 -12.16 15.15
C VAL A 442 -5.01 -13.41 14.46
N HIS A 443 -3.81 -13.33 13.85
CA HIS A 443 -3.17 -14.49 13.22
C HIS A 443 -2.82 -15.59 14.24
N ALA A 444 -2.32 -15.21 15.41
CA ALA A 444 -2.06 -16.14 16.50
C ALA A 444 -3.35 -16.82 17.00
N ALA A 445 -4.47 -16.11 17.07
CA ALA A 445 -5.76 -16.69 17.44
C ALA A 445 -6.24 -17.74 16.43
N LEU A 446 -6.10 -17.46 15.13
CA LEU A 446 -6.40 -18.42 14.06
C LEU A 446 -5.49 -19.66 14.16
N ALA A 447 -4.18 -19.46 14.33
CA ALA A 447 -3.22 -20.56 14.44
C ALA A 447 -3.50 -21.46 15.65
N ARG A 448 -3.84 -20.88 16.82
CA ARG A 448 -4.26 -21.64 18.01
C ARG A 448 -5.55 -22.41 17.79
N ALA A 449 -6.53 -21.81 17.10
CA ALA A 449 -7.77 -22.49 16.78
C ALA A 449 -7.52 -23.70 15.85
N CYS A 450 -6.67 -23.54 14.82
CA CYS A 450 -6.26 -24.63 13.94
C CYS A 450 -5.57 -25.74 14.75
N ARG A 451 -4.63 -25.39 15.63
CA ARG A 451 -3.89 -26.35 16.45
C ARG A 451 -4.78 -27.12 17.43
N ARG A 452 -5.66 -26.42 18.14
CA ARG A 452 -6.45 -27.00 19.24
C ARG A 452 -7.75 -27.66 18.78
N HIS A 453 -8.30 -27.20 17.67
CA HIS A 453 -9.65 -27.57 17.23
C HIS A 453 -9.72 -28.02 15.76
N GLY A 454 -8.63 -27.93 14.99
CA GLY A 454 -8.64 -28.22 13.56
C GLY A 454 -9.52 -27.26 12.75
N GLN A 455 -9.72 -26.04 13.25
CA GLN A 455 -10.61 -25.04 12.65
C GLN A 455 -10.00 -23.62 12.71
N PRO A 456 -10.19 -22.76 11.70
CA PRO A 456 -10.96 -23.01 10.47
C PRO A 456 -10.25 -23.97 9.50
N PHE A 457 -8.98 -24.30 9.74
CA PHE A 457 -8.18 -25.18 8.91
C PHE A 457 -7.66 -26.38 9.72
N ALA A 458 -7.62 -27.56 9.10
CA ALA A 458 -7.05 -28.75 9.73
C ALA A 458 -5.51 -28.62 9.84
N SER A 459 -4.93 -29.06 10.95
CA SER A 459 -3.47 -29.22 11.06
C SER A 459 -3.04 -30.60 10.53
N PRO A 460 -1.83 -30.74 9.94
CA PRO A 460 -0.84 -29.69 9.72
C PRO A 460 -1.21 -28.76 8.56
N CYS A 461 -1.07 -27.45 8.76
CA CYS A 461 -1.27 -26.45 7.72
C CYS A 461 -0.33 -25.25 7.84
N LEU A 462 -0.21 -24.53 6.73
CA LEU A 462 0.49 -23.26 6.63
C LEU A 462 -0.52 -22.14 6.36
N ILE A 463 -0.49 -21.12 7.20
CA ILE A 463 -1.27 -19.89 7.00
C ILE A 463 -0.32 -18.84 6.43
N LEU A 464 -0.63 -18.34 5.24
CA LEU A 464 0.13 -17.29 4.56
C LEU A 464 -0.69 -16.00 4.50
N SER A 465 -0.02 -14.87 4.64
CA SER A 465 -0.60 -13.56 4.34
C SER A 465 0.48 -12.57 3.92
N GLY A 466 0.04 -11.49 3.28
CA GLY A 466 0.84 -10.32 3.01
C GLY A 466 0.02 -9.04 3.15
N GLY A 467 0.57 -7.95 2.65
CA GLY A 467 -0.01 -6.61 2.76
C GLY A 467 0.93 -5.67 3.51
N GLU A 468 0.44 -4.49 3.86
CA GLU A 468 1.25 -3.46 4.52
C GLU A 468 0.54 -2.99 5.80
N THR A 469 1.01 -3.49 6.94
CA THR A 469 0.51 -3.00 8.24
C THR A 469 1.23 -1.70 8.62
N THR A 470 0.82 -1.09 9.72
CA THR A 470 1.41 0.14 10.23
C THR A 470 1.77 -0.03 11.70
N VAL A 471 2.68 0.82 12.17
CA VAL A 471 3.08 0.93 13.57
C VAL A 471 2.79 2.36 14.01
N THR A 472 1.87 2.54 14.96
CA THR A 472 1.51 3.87 15.44
C THR A 472 2.51 4.35 16.50
N LEU A 473 3.46 5.19 16.09
CA LEU A 473 4.47 5.74 16.99
C LEU A 473 3.94 6.95 17.80
N PRO A 474 4.41 7.12 19.06
CA PRO A 474 4.06 8.28 19.87
C PRO A 474 4.57 9.60 19.24
N PRO A 475 3.88 10.73 19.46
CA PRO A 475 4.30 12.02 18.91
C PRO A 475 5.71 12.41 19.34
N PRO A 476 6.53 13.01 18.45
CA PRO A 476 7.86 13.50 18.81
C PRO A 476 7.81 14.46 20.01
N GLY A 477 8.74 14.29 20.96
CA GLY A 477 8.89 15.19 22.10
C GLY A 477 7.94 14.96 23.28
N ARG A 478 7.06 13.95 23.24
CA ARG A 478 6.33 13.48 24.43
C ARG A 478 6.89 12.15 24.91
N GLY A 479 7.62 12.17 26.02
CA GLY A 479 8.13 10.97 26.67
C GLY A 479 9.42 10.43 26.06
N GLN A 480 9.64 9.12 26.20
CA GLN A 480 10.81 8.43 25.67
C GLN A 480 10.69 8.24 24.16
N ALA A 481 11.80 8.35 23.44
CA ALA A 481 11.84 8.03 22.01
C ALA A 481 11.39 6.57 21.79
N PRO A 482 10.66 6.28 20.70
CA PRO A 482 10.32 4.91 20.37
C PRO A 482 11.59 4.07 20.20
N GLY A 483 11.45 2.77 20.48
CA GLY A 483 12.50 1.78 20.29
C GLY A 483 12.79 1.49 18.81
N ARG A 484 13.46 0.37 18.57
CA ARG A 484 13.88 -0.07 17.24
C ARG A 484 12.99 -1.22 16.76
N GLY A 485 12.69 -1.24 15.47
CA GLY A 485 11.93 -2.32 14.83
C GLY A 485 11.08 -1.82 13.67
N GLY A 486 10.15 -2.67 13.25
CA GLY A 486 9.26 -2.41 12.16
C GLY A 486 7.99 -3.24 12.23
N ARG A 487 7.26 -3.23 11.12
CA ARG A 487 5.92 -3.84 11.00
C ARG A 487 5.97 -5.34 11.16
N ALA A 488 6.92 -6.02 10.53
CA ALA A 488 7.01 -7.47 10.54
C ALA A 488 7.40 -8.00 11.92
N THR A 489 8.39 -7.37 12.57
CA THR A 489 8.81 -7.69 13.93
C THR A 489 7.71 -7.36 14.94
N GLU A 490 7.01 -6.24 14.80
CA GLU A 490 5.93 -5.89 15.74
C GLU A 490 4.68 -6.78 15.57
N PHE A 491 4.38 -7.21 14.33
CA PHE A 491 3.41 -8.28 14.05
C PHE A 491 3.78 -9.57 14.80
N LEU A 492 5.04 -10.01 14.70
CA LEU A 492 5.51 -11.22 15.37
C LEU A 492 5.51 -11.08 16.89
N LEU A 493 5.83 -9.91 17.43
CA LEU A 493 5.79 -9.67 18.88
C LEU A 493 4.35 -9.72 19.41
N GLY A 494 3.41 -9.14 18.67
CA GLY A 494 1.97 -9.29 18.93
C GLY A 494 1.50 -10.74 18.85
N ALA A 495 1.96 -11.48 17.84
CA ALA A 495 1.67 -12.90 17.67
C ALA A 495 2.25 -13.74 18.83
N ALA A 496 3.52 -13.54 19.21
CA ALA A 496 4.18 -14.27 20.29
C ALA A 496 3.43 -14.12 21.62
N LEU A 497 3.02 -12.90 21.97
CA LEU A 497 2.23 -12.62 23.16
C LEU A 497 0.85 -13.33 23.15
N ALA A 498 0.20 -13.42 22.00
CA ALA A 498 -1.09 -14.10 21.85
C ALA A 498 -0.98 -15.63 21.74
N LEU A 499 0.14 -16.15 21.20
CA LEU A 499 0.46 -17.57 21.13
C LEU A 499 0.76 -18.15 22.52
N GLN A 500 1.37 -17.36 23.41
CA GLN A 500 1.70 -17.78 24.78
C GLN A 500 2.52 -19.08 24.85
N GLY A 501 3.39 -19.31 23.85
CA GLY A 501 4.20 -20.53 23.74
C GLY A 501 3.42 -21.79 23.34
N GLU A 502 2.31 -21.64 22.60
CA GLU A 502 1.56 -22.78 22.07
C GLU A 502 2.47 -23.75 21.29
N PRO A 503 2.51 -25.04 21.65
CA PRO A 503 3.37 -26.02 20.99
C PRO A 503 2.87 -26.36 19.59
N GLY A 504 3.80 -26.57 18.66
CA GLY A 504 3.49 -26.92 17.27
C GLY A 504 3.13 -25.72 16.39
N ILE A 505 3.48 -24.50 16.80
CA ILE A 505 3.30 -23.28 16.00
C ILE A 505 4.62 -22.54 15.84
N TRP A 506 5.02 -22.28 14.61
CA TRP A 506 6.16 -21.44 14.25
C TRP A 506 5.71 -20.33 13.33
N ALA A 507 6.32 -19.16 13.43
CA ALA A 507 6.03 -18.05 12.55
C ALA A 507 7.30 -17.38 12.03
N LEU A 508 7.21 -16.92 10.78
CA LEU A 508 8.16 -16.03 10.15
C LEU A 508 7.38 -14.87 9.54
N ALA A 509 7.85 -13.66 9.77
CA ALA A 509 7.40 -12.49 9.04
C ALA A 509 8.61 -11.66 8.64
N GLY A 510 8.59 -11.10 7.44
CA GLY A 510 9.59 -10.15 7.00
C GLY A 510 9.16 -9.31 5.81
N ASP A 511 9.66 -8.08 5.76
CA ASP A 511 9.56 -7.21 4.60
C ASP A 511 10.38 -7.83 3.46
N THR A 512 9.78 -7.89 2.27
CA THR A 512 10.44 -8.49 1.11
C THR A 512 11.54 -7.60 0.54
N ASP A 513 11.68 -6.34 0.97
CA ASP A 513 12.82 -5.47 0.62
C ASP A 513 14.10 -5.75 1.44
N GLY A 514 13.96 -6.53 2.52
CA GLY A 514 15.04 -6.91 3.40
C GLY A 514 15.26 -5.98 4.61
N ILE A 515 14.41 -4.96 4.80
CA ILE A 515 14.52 -3.96 5.86
C ILE A 515 13.16 -3.70 6.52
N ASP A 516 12.99 -4.17 7.75
CA ASP A 516 11.79 -3.98 8.56
C ASP A 516 11.89 -2.73 9.45
N GLY A 517 11.48 -1.60 8.88
CA GLY A 517 11.43 -0.32 9.60
C GLY A 517 12.80 0.34 9.76
N VAL A 518 13.45 0.12 10.90
CA VAL A 518 14.81 0.61 11.20
C VAL A 518 15.75 -0.57 11.39
N GLU A 519 17.06 -0.35 11.16
CA GLU A 519 18.14 -1.34 11.21
C GLU A 519 18.34 -2.15 9.91
N ASP A 520 18.83 -3.39 10.03
CA ASP A 520 19.36 -4.25 8.97
C ASP A 520 18.62 -5.59 8.83
N ASN A 521 17.62 -5.85 9.67
CA ASN A 521 16.81 -7.06 9.63
C ASN A 521 15.65 -6.90 8.65
N ALA A 522 15.28 -7.98 7.97
CA ALA A 522 14.06 -8.06 7.18
C ALA A 522 12.84 -8.37 8.04
N GLY A 523 13.04 -8.92 9.25
CA GLY A 523 11.96 -9.39 10.11
C GLY A 523 12.48 -10.23 11.27
N ALA A 524 11.72 -11.23 11.70
CA ALA A 524 12.13 -12.12 12.80
C ALA A 524 11.44 -13.51 12.75
N TRP A 525 11.75 -14.33 13.75
CA TRP A 525 11.18 -15.66 13.99
C TRP A 525 10.38 -15.70 15.30
N VAL A 526 9.31 -16.48 15.32
CA VAL A 526 8.66 -16.93 16.55
C VAL A 526 8.61 -18.46 16.56
N THR A 527 9.07 -19.03 17.66
CA THR A 527 9.10 -20.46 17.97
C THR A 527 8.29 -20.73 19.26
N PRO A 528 7.86 -21.98 19.52
CA PRO A 528 7.12 -22.31 20.74
C PRO A 528 7.83 -21.90 22.03
N ASP A 529 9.17 -21.91 22.04
CA ASP A 529 9.99 -21.59 23.21
C ASP A 529 10.40 -20.10 23.32
N THR A 530 10.02 -19.25 22.36
CA THR A 530 10.48 -17.84 22.28
C THR A 530 10.26 -17.08 23.59
N LEU A 531 9.06 -17.18 24.19
CA LEU A 531 8.76 -16.49 25.45
C LEU A 531 9.52 -17.09 26.65
N ALA A 532 9.79 -18.39 26.64
CA ALA A 532 10.58 -19.04 27.69
C ALA A 532 12.05 -18.61 27.62
N ARG A 533 12.62 -18.54 26.42
CA ARG A 533 13.98 -18.00 26.19
C ARG A 533 14.07 -16.53 26.59
N ALA A 534 13.06 -15.73 26.25
CA ALA A 534 12.98 -14.33 26.68
C ALA A 534 12.95 -14.17 28.20
N ALA A 535 12.13 -14.96 28.90
CA ALA A 535 12.07 -14.95 30.35
C ALA A 535 13.42 -15.35 30.98
N ALA A 536 14.10 -16.37 30.44
CA ALA A 536 15.42 -16.80 30.90
C ALA A 536 16.50 -15.73 30.67
N ALA A 537 16.38 -14.94 29.60
CA ALA A 537 17.26 -13.81 29.29
C ALA A 537 16.89 -12.52 30.03
N GLY A 538 15.80 -12.50 30.81
CA GLY A 538 15.32 -11.29 31.50
C GLY A 538 14.71 -10.24 30.58
N VAL A 539 14.23 -10.63 29.40
CA VAL A 539 13.68 -9.74 28.37
C VAL A 539 12.15 -9.86 28.33
N SER A 540 11.44 -8.74 28.53
CA SER A 540 9.98 -8.72 28.53
C SER A 540 9.40 -8.38 27.16
N ALA A 541 8.69 -9.32 26.54
CA ALA A 541 7.99 -9.11 25.26
C ALA A 541 6.96 -7.96 25.34
N ALA A 542 6.21 -7.89 26.43
CA ALA A 542 5.17 -6.86 26.61
C ALA A 542 5.77 -5.46 26.76
N GLU A 543 6.90 -5.32 27.47
CA GLU A 543 7.59 -4.05 27.63
C GLU A 543 8.16 -3.56 26.29
N HIS A 544 8.81 -4.46 25.53
CA HIS A 544 9.36 -4.11 24.22
C HIS A 544 8.25 -3.72 23.24
N LEU A 545 7.11 -4.41 23.26
CA LEU A 545 5.97 -4.03 22.43
C LEU A 545 5.44 -2.63 22.79
N GLN A 546 5.28 -2.34 24.09
CA GLN A 546 4.82 -1.02 24.54
C GLN A 546 5.77 0.11 24.13
N ARG A 547 7.06 -0.19 23.99
CA ARG A 547 8.10 0.76 23.63
C ARG A 547 8.40 0.80 22.13
N HIS A 548 7.71 0.01 21.32
CA HIS A 548 8.02 -0.20 19.89
C HIS A 548 9.47 -0.64 19.66
N ASP A 549 9.99 -1.51 20.53
CA ASP A 549 11.36 -2.05 20.49
C ASP A 549 11.40 -3.54 20.11
N ALA A 550 10.65 -3.92 19.07
CA ALA A 550 10.59 -5.31 18.63
C ALA A 550 11.95 -5.84 18.14
N TYR A 551 12.78 -4.98 17.53
CA TYR A 551 14.16 -5.33 17.17
C TYR A 551 14.98 -5.72 18.40
N GLY A 552 14.92 -4.91 19.47
CA GLY A 552 15.63 -5.19 20.73
C GLY A 552 15.24 -6.53 21.33
N PHE A 553 13.94 -6.87 21.29
CA PHE A 553 13.42 -8.15 21.77
C PHE A 553 14.01 -9.35 20.99
N PHE A 554 13.83 -9.38 19.66
CA PHE A 554 14.29 -10.51 18.85
C PHE A 554 15.81 -10.56 18.72
N GLY A 555 16.48 -9.40 18.75
CA GLY A 555 17.93 -9.29 18.75
C GLY A 555 18.56 -9.92 19.99
N ALA A 556 17.98 -9.70 21.17
CA ALA A 556 18.44 -10.33 22.41
C ALA A 556 18.34 -11.86 22.39
N LEU A 557 17.49 -12.42 21.53
CA LEU A 557 17.26 -13.85 21.39
C LEU A 557 18.02 -14.49 20.21
N GLY A 558 18.63 -13.68 19.34
CA GLY A 558 19.20 -14.17 18.08
C GLY A 558 18.13 -14.61 17.06
N ASP A 559 16.92 -14.08 17.16
CA ASP A 559 15.75 -14.45 16.35
C ASP A 559 15.43 -13.43 15.25
N LEU A 560 16.37 -12.55 14.88
CA LEU A 560 16.20 -11.66 13.74
C LEU A 560 16.39 -12.41 12.42
N LEU A 561 15.57 -12.08 11.42
CA LEU A 561 15.78 -12.48 10.03
C LEU A 561 16.66 -11.42 9.36
N VAL A 562 17.90 -11.76 9.01
CA VAL A 562 18.82 -10.87 8.30
C VAL A 562 19.08 -11.42 6.90
N THR A 563 18.76 -10.63 5.88
CA THR A 563 18.89 -11.00 4.46
C THR A 563 19.87 -10.11 3.70
N GLY A 564 20.14 -8.91 4.22
CA GLY A 564 20.61 -7.78 3.41
C GLY A 564 19.51 -7.29 2.45
N PRO A 565 19.81 -6.27 1.62
CA PRO A 565 18.86 -5.77 0.63
C PRO A 565 18.54 -6.87 -0.39
N THR A 566 17.27 -7.24 -0.49
CA THR A 566 16.82 -8.29 -1.41
C THR A 566 16.70 -7.82 -2.85
N MET A 567 16.76 -6.49 -3.05
CA MET A 567 16.65 -5.76 -4.31
C MET A 567 15.28 -5.88 -5.00
N THR A 568 14.24 -6.24 -4.25
CA THR A 568 12.83 -6.17 -4.67
C THR A 568 11.98 -5.51 -3.58
N ASN A 569 10.70 -5.27 -3.81
CA ASN A 569 9.74 -4.91 -2.74
C ASN A 569 8.33 -5.24 -3.21
N VAL A 570 7.71 -6.22 -2.57
CA VAL A 570 6.31 -6.62 -2.73
C VAL A 570 5.63 -6.79 -1.36
N ASN A 571 5.96 -5.89 -0.42
CA ASN A 571 5.43 -5.78 0.94
C ASN A 571 5.82 -6.93 1.88
N ASP A 572 5.11 -7.05 3.00
CA ASP A 572 5.38 -8.04 4.03
C ASP A 572 5.00 -9.44 3.56
N PHE A 573 5.87 -10.41 3.81
CA PHE A 573 5.57 -11.84 3.77
C PHE A 573 5.37 -12.35 5.19
N ARG A 574 4.25 -13.02 5.48
CA ARG A 574 3.95 -13.60 6.81
C ARG A 574 3.49 -15.04 6.67
N ALA A 575 4.12 -15.93 7.42
CA ALA A 575 3.87 -17.35 7.39
C ALA A 575 3.78 -17.92 8.81
N LEU A 576 2.69 -18.63 9.11
CA LEU A 576 2.52 -19.39 10.35
C LEU A 576 2.35 -20.87 10.00
N LEU A 577 3.31 -21.69 10.42
CA LEU A 577 3.23 -23.14 10.34
C LEU A 577 2.53 -23.67 11.60
N VAL A 578 1.49 -24.47 11.41
CA VAL A 578 0.71 -25.11 12.48
C VAL A 578 0.73 -26.61 12.24
N VAL A 579 1.24 -27.40 13.18
CA VAL A 579 1.35 -28.86 13.03
C VAL A 579 0.44 -29.60 13.99
#